data_AF-A0A509L2A0-F1
#
_entry.id   AF-A0A509L2A0-F1
#
_cell.length_a   1.000
_cell.length_b   1.000
_cell.length_c   1.000
_cell.angle_alpha   90.00
_cell.angle_beta   90.00
_cell.angle_gamma   90.00
#
_symmetry.space_group_name_H-M   'P 1'
#
loop_
_entity.id
_entity.type
_entity.pdbx_description
1 polymer ?
#
loop_
_entity_poly.entity_id
_entity_poly.type
_entity_poly.pdbx_seq_one_letter_code
_entity_poly.pdbx_strand_id
1 'polypeptide(L)'
;MNKKTADWVRMRFKKNKVWVALGPSGQPHVEDGKMLIKYQLDQPHEYRVHSKHVQPLEPAGTSRTTEIDQTSVSPVKTPSKQMDKNGETDRVVHVYTDGASSGNPGPSGIGVLLRYGSHEKEISTYIGIATNNIAELEAIRVGLSFIRNPALPVRVYTDSSYALGLLAKGWKAR
;
A
#
# COMPACT_ATOMS: atom_id res chain seq x y z
N MET A 1 -15.49 10.31 -33.47
CA MET A 1 -14.09 10.15 -33.00
C MET A 1 -14.03 8.95 -32.07
N ASN A 2 -13.52 7.81 -32.54
CA ASN A 2 -13.40 6.59 -31.72
C ASN A 2 -12.32 6.80 -30.67
N LYS A 3 -12.70 6.88 -29.39
CA LYS A 3 -11.76 6.69 -28.28
C LYS A 3 -11.25 5.26 -28.40
N LYS A 4 -10.03 5.08 -28.92
CA LYS A 4 -9.33 3.79 -28.86
C LYS A 4 -9.24 3.41 -27.38
N THR A 5 -9.94 2.37 -26.99
CA THR A 5 -9.79 1.75 -25.67
C THR A 5 -8.34 1.27 -25.59
N ALA A 6 -7.52 1.92 -24.77
CA ALA A 6 -6.15 1.47 -24.58
C ALA A 6 -6.21 0.13 -23.83
N ASP A 7 -5.74 -0.93 -24.47
CA ASP A 7 -5.54 -2.21 -23.82
C ASP A 7 -4.33 -2.11 -22.88
N TRP A 8 -4.37 -2.79 -21.74
CA TRP A 8 -3.33 -2.70 -20.72
C TRP A 8 -2.69 -4.06 -20.48
N VAL A 9 -1.35 -4.10 -20.41
CA VAL A 9 -0.59 -5.31 -20.04
C VAL A 9 0.06 -5.16 -18.67
N ARG A 10 0.10 -6.25 -17.91
CA ARG A 10 0.81 -6.27 -16.62
C ARG A 10 2.32 -6.37 -16.83
N MET A 11 3.06 -5.40 -16.29
CA MET A 11 4.53 -5.39 -16.29
C MET A 11 5.05 -4.99 -14.91
N ARG A 12 6.37 -4.92 -14.78
CA ARG A 12 7.08 -4.49 -13.57
C ARG A 12 7.83 -3.19 -13.84
N PHE A 13 7.64 -2.19 -12.99
CA PHE A 13 8.47 -0.98 -12.96
C PHE A 13 9.11 -0.86 -11.59
N LYS A 14 10.46 -0.85 -11.56
CA LYS A 14 11.24 -0.99 -10.32
C LYS A 14 10.78 -2.24 -9.55
N LYS A 15 10.27 -2.08 -8.31
CA LYS A 15 9.76 -3.18 -7.48
C LYS A 15 8.25 -3.42 -7.62
N ASN A 16 7.54 -2.57 -8.37
CA ASN A 16 6.08 -2.54 -8.40
C ASN A 16 5.50 -3.18 -9.66
N LYS A 17 4.34 -3.84 -9.51
CA LYS A 17 3.52 -4.27 -10.66
C LYS A 17 2.74 -3.07 -11.18
N VAL A 18 2.83 -2.82 -12.47
CA VAL A 18 2.16 -1.71 -13.16
C VAL A 18 1.39 -2.25 -14.35
N TRP A 19 0.43 -1.47 -14.81
CA TRP A 19 -0.27 -1.66 -16.07
C TRP A 19 0.36 -0.73 -17.09
N VAL A 20 0.73 -1.25 -18.26
CA VAL A 20 1.35 -0.49 -19.34
C VAL A 20 0.38 -0.45 -20.51
N ALA A 21 0.17 0.73 -21.07
CA ALA A 21 -0.72 0.90 -22.22
C ALA A 21 -0.14 0.21 -23.46
N LEU A 22 -0.97 -0.54 -24.17
CA LEU A 22 -0.66 -1.18 -25.45
C LEU A 22 -1.06 -0.26 -26.61
N GLY A 23 -0.27 -0.31 -27.67
CA GLY A 23 -0.61 0.28 -28.95
C GLY A 23 -1.51 -0.63 -29.79
N PRO A 24 -1.93 -0.19 -30.99
CA PRO A 24 -2.81 -0.95 -31.89
C PRO A 24 -2.25 -2.31 -32.33
N SER A 25 -0.95 -2.54 -32.21
CA SER A 25 -0.27 -3.80 -32.53
C SER A 25 -0.19 -4.77 -31.35
N GLY A 26 -0.77 -4.43 -30.19
CA GLY A 26 -0.69 -5.25 -28.96
C GLY A 26 0.68 -5.19 -28.25
N GLN A 27 1.59 -4.31 -28.69
CA GLN A 27 2.87 -4.07 -28.03
C GLN A 27 2.81 -2.82 -27.13
N PRO A 28 3.62 -2.73 -26.05
CA PRO A 28 3.69 -1.54 -25.21
C PRO A 28 3.91 -0.28 -26.04
N HIS A 29 3.04 0.71 -25.87
CA HIS A 29 3.14 1.96 -26.59
C HIS A 29 4.26 2.81 -26.00
N VAL A 30 5.28 3.10 -26.82
CA VAL A 30 6.43 3.93 -26.45
C VAL A 30 6.40 5.21 -27.28
N GLU A 31 6.37 6.36 -26.60
CA GLU A 31 6.43 7.70 -27.19
C GLU A 31 7.60 8.44 -26.52
N ASP A 32 8.55 8.97 -27.30
CA ASP A 32 9.78 9.61 -26.81
C ASP A 32 10.59 8.76 -25.80
N GLY A 33 10.63 7.45 -26.01
CA GLY A 33 11.30 6.51 -25.11
C GLY A 33 10.62 6.35 -23.74
N LYS A 34 9.40 6.85 -23.58
CA LYS A 34 8.56 6.74 -22.38
C LYS A 34 7.30 5.93 -22.69
N MET A 35 6.84 5.20 -21.69
CA MET A 35 5.61 4.40 -21.73
C MET A 35 4.62 4.93 -20.71
N LEU A 36 3.35 4.90 -21.07
CA LEU A 36 2.26 5.23 -20.16
C LEU A 36 1.99 4.05 -19.22
N ILE A 37 2.00 4.32 -17.92
CA ILE A 37 1.74 3.33 -16.89
C ILE A 37 0.69 3.79 -15.89
N LYS A 38 -0.01 2.81 -15.30
CA LYS A 38 -0.89 2.95 -14.15
C LYS A 38 -0.54 1.93 -13.08
N TYR A 39 -0.68 2.29 -11.81
CA TYR A 39 -0.53 1.32 -10.72
C TYR A 39 -1.83 0.54 -10.53
N GLN A 40 -2.97 1.23 -10.64
CA GLN A 40 -4.33 0.70 -10.63
C GLN A 40 -5.10 1.26 -11.84
N LEU A 41 -5.97 0.45 -12.47
CA LEU A 41 -6.67 0.87 -13.70
C LEU A 41 -7.73 1.96 -13.45
N ASP A 42 -8.29 1.99 -12.25
CA ASP A 42 -9.35 2.89 -11.78
C ASP A 42 -8.82 4.19 -11.16
N GLN A 43 -7.50 4.38 -11.10
CA GLN A 43 -6.91 5.60 -10.55
C GLN A 43 -7.02 6.79 -11.54
N PRO A 44 -7.17 8.03 -11.04
CA PRO A 44 -7.30 9.22 -11.90
C PRO A 44 -5.96 9.68 -12.52
N HIS A 45 -4.82 9.25 -11.97
CA HIS A 45 -3.49 9.70 -12.40
C HIS A 45 -2.82 8.71 -13.36
N GLU A 46 -2.17 9.23 -14.40
CA GLU A 46 -1.38 8.43 -15.35
C GLU A 46 0.09 8.87 -15.29
N TYR A 47 1.02 7.92 -15.40
CA TYR A 47 2.45 8.21 -15.28
C TYR A 47 3.18 7.85 -16.58
N ARG A 48 4.19 8.63 -16.96
CA ARG A 48 5.08 8.32 -18.08
C ARG A 48 6.46 7.92 -17.57
N VAL A 49 6.90 6.70 -17.86
CA VAL A 49 8.20 6.17 -17.39
C VAL A 49 9.05 5.69 -18.55
N HIS A 50 10.37 5.81 -18.44
CA HIS A 50 11.27 5.32 -19.48
C HIS A 50 11.16 3.80 -19.66
N SER A 51 11.08 3.35 -20.91
CA SER A 51 10.85 1.94 -21.24
C SER A 51 11.94 1.02 -20.66
N LYS A 52 13.19 1.48 -20.64
CA LYS A 52 14.34 0.76 -20.05
C LYS A 52 14.19 0.35 -18.58
N HIS A 53 13.26 0.96 -17.84
CA HIS A 53 13.01 0.66 -16.43
C HIS A 53 11.77 -0.22 -16.20
N VAL A 54 11.12 -0.66 -17.28
CA VAL A 54 9.93 -1.50 -17.26
C VAL A 54 10.26 -2.86 -17.86
N GLN A 55 9.95 -3.93 -17.13
CA GLN A 55 10.29 -5.30 -17.49
C GLN A 55 9.02 -6.17 -17.54
N PRO A 56 8.94 -7.17 -18.43
CA PRO A 56 7.89 -8.16 -18.40
C PRO A 56 7.80 -8.85 -17.03
N LEU A 57 6.61 -9.30 -16.65
CA LEU A 57 6.50 -10.25 -15.55
C LEU A 57 6.90 -11.62 -16.09
N GLU A 58 7.96 -12.19 -15.53
CA GLU A 58 8.36 -13.58 -15.82
C GLU A 58 7.12 -14.48 -15.76
N PRO A 59 6.84 -15.28 -16.81
CA PRO A 59 5.67 -16.14 -16.82
C PRO A 59 5.80 -17.20 -15.73
N ALA A 60 4.74 -17.39 -14.96
CA ALA A 60 4.65 -18.49 -14.00
C ALA A 60 4.51 -19.80 -14.77
N GLY A 61 5.62 -20.50 -14.98
CA GLY A 61 5.64 -21.88 -15.47
C GLY A 61 6.38 -22.08 -16.78
N THR A 62 7.68 -22.38 -16.69
CA THR A 62 8.36 -23.26 -17.64
C THR A 62 9.24 -24.20 -16.85
N SER A 63 8.84 -25.47 -16.82
CA SER A 63 9.53 -26.60 -16.18
C SER A 63 10.99 -26.67 -16.63
N ARG A 64 11.93 -26.70 -15.68
CA ARG A 64 13.29 -27.17 -15.96
C ARG A 64 13.30 -28.68 -15.83
N THR A 65 13.62 -29.33 -16.95
CA THR A 65 13.83 -30.76 -17.11
C THR A 65 14.87 -31.26 -16.13
N THR A 66 14.54 -32.43 -15.58
CA THR A 66 15.32 -33.31 -14.72
C THR A 66 16.68 -33.68 -15.30
N GLU A 67 17.75 -33.52 -14.53
CA GLU A 67 18.83 -34.51 -14.40
C GLU A 67 19.19 -34.66 -12.92
N ILE A 68 19.40 -35.91 -12.55
CA ILE A 68 19.37 -36.50 -11.21
C ILE A 68 20.82 -36.72 -10.78
N ASP A 69 21.24 -36.33 -9.56
CA ASP A 69 21.82 -37.31 -8.62
C ASP A 69 21.94 -36.81 -7.16
N GLN A 70 21.81 -37.80 -6.28
CA GLN A 70 21.64 -37.91 -4.84
C GLN A 70 22.82 -37.32 -4.04
N THR A 71 22.73 -36.82 -2.80
CA THR A 71 22.28 -37.50 -1.57
C THR A 71 22.36 -36.51 -0.38
N SER A 72 21.58 -36.76 0.67
CA SER A 72 21.75 -36.32 2.08
C SER A 72 21.30 -34.91 2.52
N VAL A 73 20.01 -34.87 2.92
CA VAL A 73 19.39 -34.17 4.07
C VAL A 73 20.16 -32.98 4.67
N SER A 74 19.60 -31.77 4.52
CA SER A 74 19.89 -30.60 5.37
C SER A 74 18.57 -29.98 5.88
N PRO A 75 18.55 -29.49 7.14
CA PRO A 75 17.32 -29.19 7.86
C PRO A 75 16.61 -27.93 7.34
N VAL A 76 15.29 -27.92 7.55
CA VAL A 76 14.33 -26.83 7.30
C VAL A 76 14.97 -25.44 7.47
N LYS A 77 15.16 -24.73 6.34
CA LYS A 77 15.53 -23.31 6.37
C LYS A 77 14.33 -22.50 6.82
N THR A 78 14.38 -22.02 8.07
CA THR A 78 13.55 -20.92 8.58
C THR A 78 13.60 -19.73 7.62
N PRO A 79 12.48 -19.04 7.31
CA PRO A 79 12.50 -17.90 6.39
C PRO A 79 13.27 -16.73 7.02
N SER A 80 14.22 -16.18 6.26
CA SER A 80 15.06 -15.07 6.69
C SER A 80 14.24 -13.79 6.93
N LYS A 81 14.56 -13.11 8.02
CA LYS A 81 13.96 -11.86 8.52
C LYS A 81 14.39 -10.71 7.60
N GLN A 82 13.54 -10.25 6.68
CA GLN A 82 13.78 -9.03 5.92
C GLN A 82 13.32 -7.83 6.77
N MET A 83 14.29 -7.03 7.23
CA MET A 83 14.10 -5.76 7.92
C MET A 83 13.97 -4.63 6.88
N ASP A 84 13.06 -3.70 7.13
CA ASP A 84 12.98 -2.46 6.37
C ASP A 84 14.13 -1.50 6.75
N LYS A 85 14.16 -0.32 6.11
CA LYS A 85 15.23 0.69 6.30
C LYS A 85 15.31 1.25 7.73
N ASN A 86 14.32 0.94 8.58
CA ASN A 86 14.24 1.36 9.97
C ASN A 86 14.38 0.19 10.96
N GLY A 87 14.70 -1.01 10.47
CA GLY A 87 14.88 -2.21 11.29
C GLY A 87 13.58 -2.89 11.71
N GLU A 88 12.45 -2.52 11.11
CA GLU A 88 11.12 -3.06 11.42
C GLU A 88 10.75 -4.17 10.43
N THR A 89 9.96 -5.14 10.89
CA THR A 89 9.63 -6.32 10.08
C THR A 89 8.68 -5.95 8.96
N ASP A 90 8.98 -6.38 7.73
CA ASP A 90 8.21 -6.18 6.48
C ASP A 90 6.81 -6.87 6.48
N ARG A 91 6.29 -7.22 7.66
CA ARG A 91 5.04 -7.94 7.90
C ARG A 91 4.07 -7.23 8.84
N VAL A 92 4.40 -6.03 9.33
CA VAL A 92 3.53 -5.22 10.19
C VAL A 92 3.03 -4.01 9.40
N VAL A 93 1.75 -3.68 9.57
CA VAL A 93 1.18 -2.42 9.07
C VAL A 93 1.33 -1.36 10.17
N HIS A 94 2.07 -0.30 9.87
CA HIS A 94 2.18 0.88 10.73
C HIS A 94 1.07 1.86 10.35
N VAL A 95 0.31 2.34 11.33
CA VAL A 95 -0.78 3.29 11.12
C VAL A 95 -0.53 4.48 12.03
N TYR A 96 -0.13 5.61 11.46
CA TYR A 96 0.01 6.88 12.18
C TYR A 96 -1.27 7.66 12.02
N THR A 97 -1.80 8.19 13.12
CA THR A 97 -3.11 8.85 13.15
C THR A 97 -3.01 10.15 13.90
N ASP A 98 -3.69 11.18 13.38
CA ASP A 98 -3.87 12.47 14.02
C ASP A 98 -5.28 12.98 13.71
N GLY A 99 -5.90 13.66 14.67
CA GLY A 99 -7.23 14.22 14.55
C GLY A 99 -7.32 15.58 15.23
N ALA A 100 -7.78 16.59 14.50
CA ALA A 100 -7.84 17.96 14.99
C ALA A 100 -9.25 18.54 14.85
N SER A 101 -9.62 19.41 15.80
CA SER A 101 -10.84 20.20 15.77
C SER A 101 -10.56 21.68 16.05
N SER A 102 -11.10 22.56 15.21
CA SER A 102 -11.08 24.02 15.40
C SER A 102 -12.20 24.45 16.34
N GLY A 103 -11.99 24.22 17.64
CA GLY A 103 -13.02 24.32 18.69
C GLY A 103 -13.25 22.97 19.36
N ASN A 104 -14.11 22.89 20.37
CA ASN A 104 -14.41 21.62 21.02
C ASN A 104 -15.85 21.57 21.59
N PRO A 105 -16.87 21.33 20.75
CA PRO A 105 -16.79 20.88 19.35
C PRO A 105 -16.54 22.01 18.33
N GLY A 106 -16.04 21.64 17.15
CA GLY A 106 -15.78 22.54 16.01
C GLY A 106 -15.54 21.81 14.69
N PRO A 107 -15.34 22.52 13.56
CA PRO A 107 -14.94 21.92 12.29
C PRO A 107 -13.68 21.06 12.48
N SER A 108 -13.76 19.79 12.07
CA SER A 108 -12.77 18.78 12.42
C SER A 108 -12.28 18.02 11.19
N GLY A 109 -11.02 17.60 11.25
CA GLY A 109 -10.38 16.79 10.22
C GLY A 109 -9.51 15.71 10.83
N ILE A 110 -9.18 14.72 10.00
CA ILE A 110 -8.30 13.60 10.35
C ILE A 110 -7.16 13.47 9.35
N GLY A 111 -6.04 12.95 9.82
CA GLY A 111 -4.89 12.53 9.02
C GLY A 111 -4.50 11.09 9.37
N VAL A 112 -4.22 10.28 8.36
CA VAL A 112 -3.71 8.91 8.53
C VAL A 112 -2.60 8.63 7.54
N LEU A 113 -1.48 8.07 8.03
CA LEU A 113 -0.42 7.47 7.21
C LEU A 113 -0.36 5.97 7.49
N LEU A 114 -0.68 5.15 6.50
CA LEU A 114 -0.43 3.71 6.54
C LEU A 114 0.91 3.40 5.88
N ARG A 115 1.75 2.60 6.53
CA ARG A 115 3.01 2.10 5.98
C ARG A 115 3.09 0.59 6.13
N TYR A 116 3.44 -0.10 5.05
CA TYR A 116 3.73 -1.53 5.03
C TYR A 116 4.98 -1.77 4.18
N GLY A 117 6.10 -2.04 4.84
CA GLY A 117 7.41 -2.08 4.18
C GLY A 117 7.74 -0.75 3.51
N SER A 118 8.01 -0.79 2.21
CA SER A 118 8.25 0.42 1.40
C SER A 118 6.99 1.09 0.86
N HIS A 119 5.79 0.55 1.13
CA HIS A 119 4.55 1.10 0.63
C HIS A 119 3.91 2.03 1.64
N GLU A 120 3.46 3.19 1.18
CA GLU A 120 2.78 4.19 1.99
C GLU A 120 1.44 4.58 1.37
N LYS A 121 0.50 4.97 2.22
CA LYS A 121 -0.77 5.55 1.84
C LYS A 121 -1.17 6.61 2.84
N GLU A 122 -1.43 7.81 2.33
CA GLU A 122 -1.93 8.94 3.12
C GLU A 122 -3.44 9.13 2.91
N ILE A 123 -4.13 9.54 3.97
CA ILE A 123 -5.55 9.87 3.99
C ILE A 123 -5.70 11.17 4.78
N SER A 124 -6.39 12.15 4.20
CA SER A 124 -6.84 13.34 4.91
C SER A 124 -8.30 13.57 4.59
N THR A 125 -9.12 13.86 5.60
CA THR A 125 -10.57 13.98 5.43
C THR A 125 -11.15 14.98 6.42
N TYR A 126 -12.00 15.87 5.93
CA TYR A 126 -12.88 16.68 6.77
C TYR A 126 -14.05 15.81 7.25
N ILE A 127 -14.29 15.77 8.56
CA ILE A 127 -15.28 14.88 9.19
C ILE A 127 -16.50 15.63 9.73
N GLY A 128 -16.65 16.92 9.40
CA GLY A 128 -17.76 17.74 9.87
C GLY A 128 -17.45 18.42 11.20
N ILE A 129 -18.50 18.65 12.01
CA ILE A 129 -18.37 19.22 13.35
C ILE A 129 -18.21 18.10 14.36
N ALA A 130 -17.09 18.06 15.05
CA ALA A 130 -16.77 17.05 16.05
C ALA A 130 -15.92 17.65 17.19
N THR A 131 -15.70 16.87 18.25
CA THR A 131 -14.70 17.19 19.28
C THR A 131 -13.33 16.70 18.85
N ASN A 132 -12.26 17.20 19.48
CA ASN A 132 -10.91 16.70 19.21
C ASN A 132 -10.82 15.18 19.45
N ASN A 133 -11.37 14.71 20.57
CA ASN A 133 -11.37 13.28 20.94
C ASN A 133 -12.09 12.40 19.90
N ILE A 134 -13.18 12.89 19.30
CA ILE A 134 -13.88 12.18 18.23
C ILE A 134 -13.00 12.13 16.98
N ALA A 135 -12.35 13.24 16.60
CA ALA A 135 -11.45 13.27 15.44
C ALA A 135 -10.30 12.27 15.58
N GLU A 136 -9.66 12.21 16.75
CA GLU A 136 -8.58 11.27 17.06
C GLU A 136 -9.01 9.80 16.92
N LEU A 137 -10.16 9.44 17.49
CA LEU A 137 -10.69 8.07 17.38
C LEU A 137 -11.13 7.74 15.96
N GLU A 138 -11.68 8.71 15.24
CA GLU A 138 -12.09 8.53 13.86
C GLU A 138 -10.88 8.32 12.93
N ALA A 139 -9.76 9.00 13.18
CA ALA A 139 -8.51 8.76 12.46
C ALA A 139 -8.05 7.30 12.61
N ILE A 140 -8.12 6.73 13.83
CA ILE A 140 -7.83 5.31 14.09
C ILE A 140 -8.80 4.39 13.36
N ARG A 141 -10.11 4.65 13.46
CA ARG A 141 -11.15 3.85 12.79
C ARG A 141 -10.93 3.80 11.28
N VAL A 142 -10.71 4.97 10.68
CA VAL A 142 -10.47 5.11 9.24
C VAL A 142 -9.18 4.37 8.86
N GLY A 143 -8.08 4.57 9.58
CA GLY A 143 -6.82 3.86 9.30
C GLY A 143 -6.96 2.35 9.31
N LEU A 144 -7.61 1.78 10.33
CA LEU A 144 -7.86 0.34 10.41
C LEU A 144 -8.79 -0.16 9.30
N SER A 145 -9.79 0.63 8.88
CA SER A 145 -10.74 0.23 7.83
C SER A 145 -10.10 0.03 6.45
N PHE A 146 -8.93 0.63 6.19
CA PHE A 146 -8.19 0.46 4.94
C PHE A 146 -7.35 -0.82 4.89
N ILE A 147 -7.22 -1.53 6.02
CA ILE A 147 -6.48 -2.78 6.10
C ILE A 147 -7.38 -3.94 5.65
N ARG A 148 -7.15 -4.42 4.43
CA ARG A 148 -7.98 -5.47 3.80
C ARG A 148 -7.78 -6.87 4.38
N ASN A 149 -6.60 -7.14 4.93
CA ASN A 149 -6.28 -8.43 5.52
C ASN A 149 -6.26 -8.33 7.05
N PRO A 150 -7.27 -8.84 7.76
CA PRO A 150 -7.36 -8.74 9.22
C PRO A 150 -6.32 -9.61 9.94
N ALA A 151 -5.65 -10.55 9.26
CA ALA A 151 -4.61 -11.39 9.86
C ALA A 151 -3.25 -10.69 9.93
N LEU A 152 -3.09 -9.51 9.33
CA LEU A 152 -1.83 -8.76 9.43
C LEU A 152 -1.70 -8.11 10.80
N PRO A 153 -0.53 -8.22 11.46
CA PRO A 153 -0.28 -7.45 12.66
C PRO A 153 -0.25 -5.95 12.33
N VAL A 154 -0.89 -5.16 13.19
CA VAL A 154 -1.03 -3.72 13.03
C VAL A 154 -0.45 -3.02 14.26
N ARG A 155 0.31 -1.96 14.03
CA ARG A 155 0.80 -1.05 15.06
C ARG A 155 0.25 0.34 14.82
N VAL A 156 -0.57 0.81 15.73
CA VAL A 156 -1.17 2.15 15.69
C VAL A 156 -0.31 3.11 16.51
N TYR A 157 -0.02 4.27 15.95
CA TYR A 157 0.70 5.37 16.58
C TYR A 157 -0.23 6.57 16.66
N THR A 158 -0.47 7.04 17.87
CA THR A 158 -1.28 8.21 18.20
C THR A 158 -0.67 8.89 19.42
N ASP A 159 -0.73 10.20 19.48
CA ASP A 159 -0.40 11.01 20.66
C ASP A 159 -1.65 11.28 21.53
N SER A 160 -2.84 10.86 21.10
CA SER A 160 -4.08 10.97 21.85
C SER A 160 -4.08 10.09 23.10
N SER A 161 -3.83 10.73 24.25
CA SER A 161 -3.94 10.07 25.56
C SER A 161 -5.34 9.53 25.82
N TYR A 162 -6.37 10.18 25.27
CA TYR A 162 -7.76 9.72 25.36
C TYR A 162 -7.95 8.40 24.61
N ALA A 163 -7.54 8.33 23.34
CA ALA A 163 -7.65 7.10 22.55
C ALA A 163 -6.86 5.95 23.17
N LEU A 164 -5.62 6.20 23.62
CA LEU A 164 -4.80 5.21 24.32
C LEU A 164 -5.47 4.72 25.61
N GLY A 165 -6.06 5.65 26.37
CA GLY A 165 -6.80 5.34 27.59
C GLY A 165 -7.97 4.38 27.35
N LEU A 166 -8.79 4.68 26.35
CA LEU A 166 -9.94 3.85 25.98
C LEU A 166 -9.52 2.47 25.45
N LEU A 167 -8.58 2.44 24.50
CA LEU A 167 -8.28 1.23 23.73
C LEU A 167 -7.32 0.28 24.46
N ALA A 168 -6.42 0.80 25.30
CA ALA A 168 -5.37 -0.01 25.94
C ALA A 168 -5.41 -0.01 27.47
N LYS A 169 -6.04 0.98 28.12
CA LYS A 169 -6.02 1.15 29.58
C LYS A 169 -7.38 0.92 30.26
N GLY A 170 -8.39 0.48 29.51
CA GLY A 170 -9.72 0.16 30.05
C GLY A 170 -10.51 1.38 30.54
N TRP A 171 -10.20 2.58 30.06
CA TRP A 171 -11.03 3.75 30.36
C TRP A 171 -12.41 3.59 29.72
N LYS A 172 -13.44 4.13 30.38
CA LYS A 172 -14.77 4.20 29.80
C LYS A 172 -14.92 5.52 29.05
N ALA A 173 -15.50 5.46 27.86
CA ALA A 173 -15.92 6.65 27.15
C ALA A 173 -16.91 7.43 28.04
N ARG A 174 -16.76 8.75 28.05
CA ARG A 174 -17.62 9.67 28.80
C ARG A 174 -18.48 10.48 27.85
#